data_AF-A0A969EP49-F1
#
_entry.id   AF-A0A969EP49-F1
#
_cell.length_a   1.000
_cell.length_b   1.000
_cell.length_c   1.000
_cell.angle_alpha   90.00
_cell.angle_beta   90.00
_cell.angle_gamma   90.00
#
_symmetry.space_group_name_H-M   'P 1'
#
loop_
_entity.id
_entity.type
_entity.pdbx_description
1 polymer ?
#
loop_
_entity_poly.entity_id
_entity_poly.type
_entity_poly.pdbx_seq_one_letter_code
_entity_poly.pdbx_strand_id
1 'polypeptide(L)'
;MFDQDVEAILLIVNSPGGSVVASDVIYNELQNVQKPIVVLFGETAASGGYYISMAGDYIIANPNSLVGSVGVISTFPNAEELLEKVGVEMNVVISGEAKDFGSLYREMTPEELAYWQSLIDETYEGFVEIVADGREMSVEDVRAWQTVGCTPGVRL
;
A
#
# COMPACT_ATOMS: atom_id res chain seq x y z
N MET A 1 24.02 -12.78 8.64
CA MET A 1 23.67 -14.02 9.37
C MET A 1 22.79 -13.62 10.54
N PHE A 2 21.62 -14.22 10.70
CA PHE A 2 20.72 -13.90 11.82
C PHE A 2 21.36 -14.33 13.14
N ASP A 3 21.16 -13.53 14.19
CA ASP A 3 21.62 -13.81 15.56
C ASP A 3 21.04 -15.15 16.02
N GLN A 4 21.89 -16.11 16.43
CA GLN A 4 21.43 -17.45 16.77
C GLN A 4 20.69 -17.51 18.11
N ASP A 5 20.86 -16.51 18.99
CA ASP A 5 20.22 -16.47 20.31
C ASP A 5 18.74 -16.04 20.24
N VAL A 6 18.32 -15.46 19.12
CA VAL A 6 16.92 -15.07 18.89
C VAL A 6 16.14 -16.31 18.44
N GLU A 7 15.10 -16.71 19.17
CA GLU A 7 14.28 -17.88 18.79
C GLU A 7 13.06 -17.52 17.93
N ALA A 8 12.53 -16.30 18.08
CA ALA A 8 11.34 -15.82 17.35
C ALA A 8 11.33 -14.27 17.28
N ILE A 9 10.46 -13.74 16.42
CA ILE A 9 10.24 -12.29 16.25
C ILE A 9 8.78 -11.96 16.57
N LEU A 10 8.57 -10.95 17.42
CA LEU A 10 7.26 -10.31 17.58
C LEU A 10 7.25 -9.01 16.78
N LEU A 11 6.52 -8.97 15.67
CA LEU A 11 6.33 -7.77 14.86
C LEU A 11 5.08 -7.02 15.33
N ILE A 12 5.28 -5.91 16.03
CA ILE A 12 4.18 -5.04 16.47
C ILE A 12 3.88 -4.03 15.36
N VAL A 13 2.66 -4.07 14.82
CA VAL A 13 2.23 -3.19 13.73
C VAL A 13 1.15 -2.24 14.23
N ASN A 14 1.49 -0.95 14.30
CA ASN A 14 0.53 0.13 14.52
C ASN A 14 0.72 1.20 13.43
N SER A 15 0.23 0.93 12.22
CA SER A 15 0.49 1.71 11.02
C SER A 15 -0.74 1.80 10.10
N PRO A 16 -1.06 2.99 9.56
CA PRO A 16 -2.07 3.16 8.52
C PRO A 16 -1.60 2.73 7.12
N GLY A 17 -0.32 2.37 6.96
CA GLY A 17 0.30 2.09 5.68
C GLY A 17 1.33 3.13 5.28
N GLY A 18 1.58 3.27 3.98
CA GLY A 18 2.57 4.21 3.44
C GLY A 18 3.06 3.82 2.05
N SER A 19 4.37 3.90 1.85
CA SER A 19 5.00 3.59 0.56
C SER A 19 4.87 2.11 0.19
N VAL A 20 4.49 1.86 -1.07
CA VAL A 20 4.47 0.51 -1.68
C VAL A 20 5.86 -0.13 -1.60
N VAL A 21 6.89 0.56 -2.09
CA VAL A 21 8.27 0.05 -2.13
C VAL A 21 8.81 -0.25 -0.73
N ALA A 22 8.57 0.64 0.24
CA ALA A 22 9.04 0.39 1.60
C ALA A 22 8.33 -0.83 2.23
N SER A 23 7.04 -1.00 1.95
CA SER A 23 6.27 -2.17 2.42
C SER A 23 6.79 -3.45 1.79
N ASP A 24 7.04 -3.44 0.47
CA ASP A 24 7.59 -4.59 -0.26
C ASP A 24 9.00 -4.98 0.21
N VAL A 25 9.88 -4.01 0.46
CA VAL A 25 11.21 -4.27 1.03
C VAL A 25 11.09 -4.97 2.39
N ILE A 26 10.26 -4.44 3.30
CA ILE A 26 10.07 -5.05 4.62
C ILE A 26 9.47 -6.45 4.49
N TYR A 27 8.44 -6.63 3.67
CA TYR A 27 7.81 -7.93 3.43
C TYR A 27 8.82 -8.97 2.94
N ASN A 28 9.64 -8.64 1.93
CA ASN A 28 10.63 -9.55 1.39
C ASN A 28 11.75 -9.87 2.40
N GLU A 29 12.19 -8.91 3.21
CA GLU A 29 13.15 -9.19 4.28
C GLU A 29 12.56 -10.13 5.35
N LEU A 30 11.28 -9.97 5.69
CA LEU A 30 10.57 -10.85 6.62
C LEU A 30 10.39 -12.26 6.05
N GLN A 31 10.06 -12.41 4.76
CA GLN A 31 9.96 -13.71 4.09
C GLN A 31 11.27 -14.51 4.11
N ASN A 32 12.42 -13.83 4.18
CA ASN A 32 13.73 -14.48 4.27
C ASN A 32 14.09 -14.95 5.70
N VAL A 33 13.29 -14.61 6.71
CA VAL A 33 13.52 -15.02 8.10
C VAL A 33 13.10 -16.48 8.29
N GLN A 34 14.04 -17.30 8.77
CA GLN A 34 13.81 -18.74 9.02
C GLN A 34 13.34 -19.04 10.45
N LYS A 35 12.72 -18.06 11.11
CA LYS A 35 12.29 -18.12 12.51
C LYS A 35 10.84 -17.69 12.60
N PRO A 36 10.07 -18.20 13.58
CA PRO A 36 8.69 -17.81 13.76
C PRO A 36 8.53 -16.28 13.90
N ILE A 37 7.65 -15.71 13.09
CA ILE A 37 7.22 -14.32 13.16
C ILE A 37 5.76 -14.30 13.63
N VAL A 38 5.55 -13.77 14.84
CA VAL A 38 4.21 -13.44 15.33
C VAL A 38 3.96 -11.97 15.09
N VAL A 39 2.86 -11.64 14.43
CA VAL A 39 2.44 -10.27 14.18
C VAL A 39 1.35 -9.90 15.18
N LEU A 40 1.52 -8.77 15.84
CA LEU A 40 0.54 -8.19 16.76
C LEU A 40 0.06 -6.84 16.23
N PHE A 41 -1.21 -6.75 15.91
CA PHE A 41 -1.84 -5.49 15.52
C PHE A 41 -2.10 -4.63 16.74
N GLY A 42 -1.69 -3.36 16.64
CA GLY A 42 -2.07 -2.28 17.53
C GLY A 42 -3.46 -1.73 17.20
N GLU A 43 -3.66 -0.43 17.34
CA GLU A 43 -4.93 0.22 17.00
C GLU A 43 -5.24 0.14 15.51
N THR A 44 -4.21 0.18 14.66
CA THR A 44 -4.35 0.15 13.20
C THR A 44 -3.25 -0.68 12.54
N ALA A 45 -3.61 -1.57 11.62
CA ALA A 45 -2.69 -2.28 10.74
C ALA A 45 -3.34 -2.35 9.35
N ALA A 46 -3.24 -1.24 8.60
CA ALA A 46 -3.94 -1.03 7.34
C ALA A 46 -2.96 -0.79 6.19
N SER A 47 -3.40 -1.03 4.94
CA SER A 47 -2.64 -0.82 3.71
C SER A 47 -1.23 -1.42 3.82
N GLY A 48 -0.15 -0.67 3.64
CA GLY A 48 1.23 -1.15 3.79
C GLY A 48 1.53 -1.83 5.14
N GLY A 49 0.85 -1.46 6.22
CA GLY A 49 0.96 -2.14 7.51
C GLY A 49 0.34 -3.55 7.48
N TYR A 50 -0.79 -3.70 6.78
CA TYR A 50 -1.40 -5.00 6.54
C TYR A 50 -0.55 -5.84 5.58
N TYR A 51 0.00 -5.22 4.54
CA TYR A 51 0.91 -5.83 3.56
C TYR A 51 2.08 -6.55 4.23
N ILE A 52 2.87 -5.85 5.05
CA ILE A 52 4.06 -6.45 5.69
C ILE A 52 3.69 -7.58 6.67
N SER A 53 2.46 -7.53 7.20
CA SER A 53 1.97 -8.49 8.16
C SER A 53 1.67 -9.84 7.53
N MET A 54 1.50 -9.90 6.20
CA MET A 54 1.28 -11.15 5.48
C MET A 54 2.51 -12.06 5.44
N ALA A 55 3.68 -11.56 5.85
CA ALA A 55 4.87 -12.38 6.06
C ALA A 55 4.94 -13.09 7.42
N GLY A 56 3.98 -12.84 8.32
CA GLY A 56 3.93 -13.46 9.64
C GLY A 56 3.26 -14.84 9.63
N ASP A 57 3.77 -15.77 10.44
CA ASP A 57 3.16 -17.10 10.63
C ASP A 57 1.84 -17.02 11.41
N TYR A 58 1.74 -16.05 12.33
CA TYR A 58 0.54 -15.82 13.15
C TYR A 58 0.22 -14.35 13.21
N ILE A 59 -1.07 -14.01 13.06
CA ILE A 59 -1.56 -12.64 13.20
C ILE A 59 -2.54 -12.58 14.36
N ILE A 60 -2.27 -11.71 15.32
CA ILE A 60 -3.11 -11.46 16.49
C ILE A 60 -3.59 -10.01 16.41
N ALA A 61 -4.89 -9.80 16.58
CA ALA A 61 -5.47 -8.47 16.63
C ALA A 61 -6.52 -8.35 17.72
N ASN A 62 -6.64 -7.15 18.28
CA ASN A 62 -7.83 -6.80 19.04
C ASN A 62 -9.05 -6.77 18.08
N PRO A 63 -10.24 -7.24 18.50
CA PRO A 63 -11.47 -7.12 17.71
C PRO A 63 -11.76 -5.71 17.18
N ASN A 64 -11.29 -4.66 17.88
CA ASN A 64 -11.48 -3.26 17.52
C ASN A 64 -10.33 -2.67 16.70
N SER A 65 -9.26 -3.43 16.42
CA SER A 65 -8.16 -2.93 15.58
C SER A 65 -8.68 -2.65 14.17
N LEU A 66 -8.27 -1.53 13.58
CA LEU A 66 -8.60 -1.20 12.19
C LEU A 66 -7.60 -1.89 11.26
N VAL A 67 -8.08 -2.83 10.46
CA VAL A 67 -7.25 -3.66 9.58
C VAL A 67 -7.75 -3.65 8.14
N GLY A 68 -6.96 -4.19 7.22
CA GLY A 68 -7.31 -4.27 5.80
C GLY A 68 -6.86 -3.01 5.06
N SER A 69 -7.79 -2.30 4.41
CA SER A 69 -7.46 -1.25 3.44
C SER A 69 -6.53 -1.76 2.33
N VAL A 70 -6.85 -2.95 1.81
CA VAL A 70 -6.13 -3.57 0.68
C VAL A 70 -6.46 -2.78 -0.57
N GLY A 71 -5.52 -1.95 -0.98
CA GLY A 71 -5.70 -0.97 -2.06
C GLY A 71 -4.46 -0.11 -2.24
N VAL A 72 -4.38 0.51 -3.41
CA VAL A 72 -3.27 1.37 -3.83
C VAL A 72 -3.85 2.67 -4.35
N ILE A 73 -3.26 3.79 -3.96
CA ILE A 73 -3.68 5.11 -4.42
C ILE A 73 -2.47 5.92 -4.87
N SER A 74 -2.70 6.79 -5.85
CA SER A 74 -1.84 7.94 -6.13
C SER A 74 -2.71 9.18 -6.21
N THR A 75 -2.16 10.32 -5.81
CA THR A 75 -2.90 11.58 -5.79
C THR A 75 -2.06 12.66 -6.47
N PHE A 76 -2.65 13.28 -7.48
CA PHE A 76 -2.05 14.37 -8.24
C PHE A 76 -2.98 15.58 -8.11
N PRO A 77 -2.64 16.58 -7.30
CA PRO A 77 -3.42 17.81 -7.23
C PRO A 77 -3.32 18.54 -8.57
N ASN A 78 -4.38 19.27 -8.95
CA ASN A 78 -4.31 20.24 -10.05
C ASN A 78 -4.63 21.63 -9.48
N ALA A 79 -3.71 22.59 -9.69
CA ALA A 79 -3.80 23.97 -9.26
C ALA A 79 -3.79 24.97 -10.42
N GLU A 80 -3.98 24.51 -11.67
CA GLU A 80 -4.01 25.34 -12.89
C GLU A 80 -4.93 26.57 -12.72
N GLU A 81 -6.21 26.35 -12.42
CA GLU A 81 -7.19 27.42 -12.25
C GLU A 81 -6.84 28.37 -11.09
N LEU A 82 -6.24 27.84 -10.02
CA LEU A 82 -5.82 28.65 -8.89
C LEU A 82 -4.69 29.59 -9.28
N LEU A 83 -3.70 29.08 -10.02
CA LEU A 83 -2.54 29.83 -10.48
C LEU A 83 -2.94 30.90 -11.49
N GLU A 84 -3.83 30.56 -12.43
CA GLU A 84 -4.43 31.53 -13.36
C GLU A 84 -5.11 32.68 -12.60
N LYS A 85 -5.92 32.36 -11.58
CA LYS A 85 -6.64 33.34 -10.77
C LYS A 85 -5.72 34.32 -10.03
N VAL A 86 -4.54 33.88 -9.62
CA VAL A 86 -3.56 34.74 -8.93
C VAL A 86 -2.53 35.36 -9.88
N GLY A 87 -2.69 35.16 -11.19
CA GLY A 87 -1.85 35.75 -12.23
C GLY A 87 -0.47 35.12 -12.34
N VAL A 88 -0.31 33.84 -11.97
CA VAL A 88 0.94 33.10 -12.10
C VAL A 88 0.89 32.23 -13.35
N GLU A 89 1.81 32.46 -14.28
CA GLU A 89 1.99 31.65 -15.48
C GLU A 89 3.16 30.68 -15.31
N MET A 90 2.91 29.39 -15.59
CA MET A 90 3.90 28.34 -15.47
C MET A 90 4.45 27.95 -16.84
N ASN A 91 5.71 28.31 -17.10
CA ASN A 91 6.42 27.88 -18.31
C ASN A 91 7.18 26.58 -18.03
N VAL A 92 6.72 25.46 -18.59
CA VAL A 92 7.33 24.13 -18.40
C VAL A 92 8.11 23.73 -19.64
N VAL A 93 9.41 23.46 -19.47
CA VAL A 93 10.29 22.98 -20.54
C VAL A 93 10.68 21.53 -20.22
N ILE A 94 10.17 20.59 -21.02
CA ILE A 94 10.36 19.16 -20.81
C ILE A 94 11.31 18.56 -21.84
N SER A 95 12.07 17.54 -21.42
CA SER A 95 12.97 16.79 -22.29
C SER A 95 12.29 15.62 -23.02
N GLY A 96 11.00 15.39 -22.77
CA GLY A 96 10.20 14.32 -23.36
C GLY A 96 8.76 14.39 -22.88
N GLU A 97 7.84 13.87 -23.69
CA GLU A 97 6.38 14.07 -23.54
C GLU A 97 5.84 13.64 -22.16
N ALA A 98 6.46 12.65 -21.51
CA ALA A 98 5.99 12.15 -20.22
C ALA A 98 6.64 12.77 -18.97
N LYS A 99 7.47 13.81 -19.12
CA LYS A 99 8.29 14.34 -18.01
C LYS A 99 7.55 15.24 -17.03
N ASP A 100 6.35 15.68 -17.37
CA ASP A 100 5.48 16.48 -16.51
C ASP A 100 4.16 15.77 -16.17
N PHE A 101 4.11 14.44 -16.30
CA PHE A 101 2.98 13.63 -15.81
C PHE A 101 2.72 13.94 -14.34
N GLY A 102 1.44 14.18 -14.01
CA GLY A 102 1.05 14.57 -12.64
C GLY A 102 1.45 15.99 -12.26
N SER A 103 1.72 16.86 -13.24
CA SER A 103 1.97 18.28 -13.02
C SER A 103 0.85 18.93 -12.21
N LEU A 104 1.23 19.78 -11.26
CA LEU A 104 0.29 20.61 -10.49
C LEU A 104 -0.29 21.76 -11.33
N TYR A 105 0.26 22.02 -12.51
CA TYR A 105 0.05 23.26 -13.26
C TYR A 105 -0.85 23.09 -14.48
N ARG A 106 -1.25 21.86 -14.80
CA ARG A 106 -2.16 21.56 -15.89
C ARG A 106 -2.97 20.31 -15.56
N GLU A 107 -4.11 20.16 -16.21
CA GLU A 107 -4.85 18.90 -16.19
C GLU A 107 -4.04 17.75 -16.80
N MET A 108 -4.20 16.55 -16.24
CA MET A 108 -3.67 15.33 -16.83
C MET A 108 -4.50 14.92 -18.04
N THR A 109 -3.85 14.46 -19.10
CA THR A 109 -4.57 13.97 -20.28
C THR A 109 -5.23 12.61 -20.01
N PRO A 110 -6.22 12.20 -20.83
CA PRO A 110 -6.80 10.86 -20.73
C PRO A 110 -5.78 9.73 -20.83
N GLU A 111 -4.75 9.89 -21.68
CA GLU A 111 -3.67 8.92 -21.83
C GLU A 111 -2.79 8.83 -20.58
N GLU A 112 -2.50 9.97 -19.94
CA GLU A 112 -1.74 10.04 -18.69
C GLU A 112 -2.48 9.36 -17.54
N LEU A 113 -3.79 9.62 -17.43
CA LEU A 113 -4.67 8.98 -16.46
C LEU A 113 -4.74 7.47 -16.66
N ALA A 114 -4.93 7.03 -17.91
CA ALA A 114 -4.99 5.60 -18.24
C ALA A 114 -3.67 4.88 -17.94
N TYR A 115 -2.54 5.53 -18.24
CA TYR A 115 -1.23 5.01 -17.91
C TYR A 115 -1.04 4.87 -16.40
N TRP A 116 -1.34 5.90 -15.61
CA TRP A 116 -1.24 5.82 -14.15
C TRP A 116 -2.20 4.79 -13.55
N GLN A 117 -3.41 4.68 -14.07
CA GLN A 117 -4.36 3.64 -13.64
C GLN A 117 -3.78 2.25 -13.86
N SER A 118 -3.11 2.00 -15.00
CA SER A 118 -2.48 0.71 -15.27
C SER A 118 -1.40 0.33 -14.25
N LEU A 119 -0.63 1.31 -13.76
CA LEU A 119 0.38 1.10 -12.72
C LEU A 119 -0.26 0.81 -11.35
N ILE A 120 -1.35 1.51 -11.04
CA ILE A 120 -2.14 1.28 -9.82
C ILE A 120 -2.73 -0.13 -9.85
N ASP A 121 -3.32 -0.55 -10.98
CA ASP A 121 -3.92 -1.86 -11.15
C ASP A 121 -2.86 -2.97 -10.99
N GLU A 122 -1.70 -2.84 -11.63
CA GLU A 122 -0.60 -3.82 -11.50
C GLU A 122 -0.12 -3.95 -10.04
N THR A 123 0.11 -2.82 -9.37
CA THR A 123 0.56 -2.81 -7.97
C THR A 123 -0.50 -3.42 -7.06
N TYR A 124 -1.77 -3.17 -7.37
CA TYR A 124 -2.89 -3.66 -6.61
C TYR A 124 -3.04 -5.17 -6.71
N GLU A 125 -2.92 -5.73 -7.91
CA GLU A 125 -2.98 -7.18 -8.11
C GLU A 125 -1.90 -7.89 -7.28
N GLY A 126 -0.67 -7.38 -7.27
CA GLY A 126 0.39 -7.93 -6.41
C GLY A 126 0.05 -7.86 -4.90
N PHE A 127 -0.60 -6.80 -4.44
CA PHE A 127 -1.05 -6.72 -3.05
C PHE A 127 -2.18 -7.73 -2.75
N VAL A 128 -3.12 -7.90 -3.68
CA VAL A 128 -4.19 -8.91 -3.54
C VAL A 128 -3.60 -10.31 -3.44
N GLU A 129 -2.61 -10.65 -4.28
CA GLU A 129 -1.92 -11.95 -4.25
C GLU A 129 -1.22 -12.18 -2.91
N ILE A 130 -0.48 -11.19 -2.41
CA ILE A 130 0.20 -11.29 -1.11
C ILE A 130 -0.77 -11.52 0.05
N VAL A 131 -1.93 -10.85 0.03
CA VAL A 131 -2.96 -11.07 1.04
C VAL A 131 -3.62 -12.43 0.88
N ALA A 132 -3.91 -12.86 -0.35
CA ALA A 132 -4.49 -14.16 -0.63
C ALA A 132 -3.59 -15.29 -0.11
N ASP A 133 -2.29 -15.21 -0.40
CA ASP A 133 -1.29 -16.18 0.05
C ASP A 133 -1.11 -16.14 1.58
N GLY A 134 -0.88 -14.96 2.16
CA GLY A 134 -0.64 -14.81 3.60
C GLY A 134 -1.85 -15.11 4.49
N ARG A 135 -3.06 -15.17 3.92
CA ARG A 135 -4.30 -15.54 4.64
C ARG A 135 -4.90 -16.87 4.20
N GLU A 136 -4.25 -17.58 3.28
CA GLU A 136 -4.73 -18.84 2.71
C GLU A 136 -6.18 -18.75 2.15
N MET A 137 -6.48 -17.68 1.40
CA MET A 137 -7.80 -17.44 0.82
C MET A 137 -7.76 -17.20 -0.69
N SER A 138 -8.91 -17.25 -1.35
CA SER A 138 -8.99 -16.97 -2.78
C SER A 138 -8.79 -15.49 -3.07
N VAL A 139 -8.20 -15.18 -4.24
CA VAL A 139 -8.08 -13.81 -4.77
C VAL A 139 -9.46 -13.15 -4.86
N GLU A 140 -10.51 -13.92 -5.22
CA GLU A 140 -11.89 -13.45 -5.25
C GLU A 140 -12.41 -13.01 -3.87
N ASP A 141 -12.08 -13.75 -2.82
CA ASP A 141 -12.48 -13.40 -1.45
C ASP A 141 -11.77 -12.13 -0.97
N VAL A 142 -10.47 -11.99 -1.27
CA VAL A 142 -9.72 -10.75 -1.00
C VAL A 142 -10.32 -9.58 -1.78
N ARG A 143 -10.71 -9.80 -3.04
CA ARG A 143 -11.34 -8.77 -3.86
C ARG A 143 -12.68 -8.31 -3.29
N ALA A 144 -13.44 -9.20 -2.67
CA ALA A 144 -14.69 -8.82 -2.01
C ALA A 144 -14.46 -7.84 -0.84
N TRP A 145 -13.28 -7.87 -0.20
CA TRP A 145 -12.92 -6.96 0.90
C TRP A 145 -12.65 -5.52 0.44
N GLN A 146 -12.37 -5.32 -0.85
CA GLN A 146 -12.03 -4.02 -1.43
C GLN A 146 -13.16 -2.99 -1.29
N THR A 147 -14.41 -3.46 -1.17
CA THR A 147 -15.59 -2.61 -1.01
C THR A 147 -15.74 -2.00 0.40
N VAL A 148 -14.95 -2.45 1.37
CA VAL A 148 -15.07 -2.07 2.79
C VAL A 148 -13.71 -1.66 3.36
N GLY A 149 -13.32 -0.40 3.18
CA GLY A 149 -12.02 0.20 3.57
C GLY A 149 -11.26 -0.47 4.73
N CYS A 150 -11.25 0.13 5.92
CA CYS A 150 -10.75 -0.56 7.12
C CYS A 150 -11.90 -1.33 7.78
N THR A 151 -11.64 -2.57 8.19
CA THR A 151 -12.60 -3.38 8.96
C THR A 151 -12.05 -3.66 10.36
N PRO A 152 -12.93 -3.87 11.37
CA PRO A 152 -12.46 -4.33 12.67
C PRO A 152 -11.81 -5.72 12.57
N GLY A 153 -10.75 -5.96 13.34
CA GLY A 153 -9.91 -7.18 13.32
C GLY A 153 -10.60 -8.53 13.61
N VAL A 154 -11.92 -8.55 13.74
CA VAL A 154 -12.76 -9.75 13.90
C VAL A 154 -12.99 -10.53 12.59
N ARG A 155 -12.59 -9.98 11.44
CA ARG A 155 -12.66 -10.66 10.13
C ARG A 155 -11.32 -11.25 9.67
N LEU A 156 -10.31 -11.28 10.54
CA LEU A 156 -9.05 -11.96 10.28
C LEU A 156 -9.27 -13.47 10.22
#